data_AF-A0A850DTF2-F1
#
_entry.id   AF-A0A850DTF2-F1
#
_cell.length_a   1.000
_cell.length_b   1.000
_cell.length_c   1.000
_cell.angle_alpha   90.00
_cell.angle_beta   90.00
_cell.angle_gamma   90.00
#
_symmetry.space_group_name_H-M   'P 1'
#
loop_
_entity.id
_entity.type
_entity.pdbx_description
1 polymer ?
#
loop_
_entity_poly.entity_id
_entity_poly.type
_entity_poly.pdbx_seq_one_letter_code
_entity_poly.pdbx_strand_id
1 'polypeptide(L)'
;MDSRTVWHRTLVTAVVVFLVLAAGLWVTSVVLAPADGRNVAGLFVGWAMFAVLAAIAVGIVDFFVRPLGGRSGDAEVIAAAEEARTGSTRTQAQR
;
A
#
# COMPACT_ATOMS: atom_id res chain seq x y z
N MET A 1 14.01 14.13 5.99
CA MET A 1 13.02 13.08 5.68
C MET A 1 11.98 13.70 4.78
N ASP A 2 11.79 13.19 3.57
CA ASP A 2 10.73 13.70 2.69
C ASP A 2 9.35 13.48 3.33
N SER A 3 8.52 14.53 3.37
CA SER A 3 7.14 14.45 3.89
C SER A 3 6.33 13.31 3.24
N ARG A 4 6.69 12.94 2.00
CA ARG A 4 6.09 11.82 1.26
C ARG A 4 6.40 10.46 1.89
N THR A 5 7.64 10.20 2.27
CA THR A 5 8.05 8.93 2.90
C THR A 5 7.42 8.78 4.27
N VAL A 6 7.29 9.89 5.02
CA VAL A 6 6.60 9.91 6.31
C VAL A 6 5.12 9.58 6.13
N TRP A 7 4.44 10.21 5.17
CA TRP A 7 3.02 9.96 4.91
C TRP A 7 2.74 8.49 4.50
N HIS A 8 3.55 7.92 3.61
CA HIS A 8 3.43 6.52 3.23
C HIS A 8 3.63 5.59 4.43
N ARG A 9 4.68 5.80 5.23
CA ARG A 9 4.90 4.99 6.44
C ARG A 9 3.73 5.09 7.41
N THR A 10 3.13 6.26 7.58
CA THR A 10 1.96 6.45 8.44
C THR A 10 0.75 5.67 7.92
N LEU A 11 0.45 5.74 6.62
CA LEU A 11 -0.67 5.00 6.03
C LEU A 11 -0.46 3.48 6.11
N VAL A 12 0.74 3.00 5.80
CA VAL A 12 1.09 1.57 5.95
C VAL A 12 0.97 1.14 7.42
N THR A 13 1.46 1.95 8.35
CA THR A 13 1.34 1.66 9.79
C THR A 13 -0.12 1.56 10.20
N ALA A 14 -0.97 2.48 9.74
CA ALA A 14 -2.41 2.44 10.00
C ALA A 14 -3.05 1.15 9.46
N VAL A 15 -2.74 0.74 8.22
CA VAL A 15 -3.22 -0.54 7.64
C VAL A 15 -2.81 -1.71 8.52
N VAL A 16 -1.53 -1.80 8.90
CA VAL A 16 -1.01 -2.88 9.74
C VAL A 16 -1.72 -2.92 11.08
N VAL A 17 -1.95 -1.78 11.72
CA VAL A 17 -2.69 -1.68 12.99
C VAL A 17 -4.12 -2.21 12.84
N PHE A 18 -4.84 -1.83 11.77
CA PHE A 18 -6.19 -2.33 11.54
C PHE A 18 -6.22 -3.84 11.29
N LEU A 19 -5.23 -4.39 10.59
CA LEU A 19 -5.13 -5.84 10.38
C LEU A 19 -4.84 -6.59 11.68
N VAL A 20 -3.95 -6.06 12.53
CA VAL A 20 -3.68 -6.64 13.85
C VAL A 20 -4.92 -6.60 14.74
N LEU A 21 -5.66 -5.49 14.74
CA LEU A 21 -6.94 -5.39 15.45
C LEU A 21 -7.97 -6.40 14.93
N ALA A 22 -8.10 -6.54 13.60
CA ALA A 22 -8.99 -7.54 13.01
C ALA A 22 -8.63 -8.96 13.44
N ALA A 23 -7.34 -9.31 13.42
CA ALA A 23 -6.86 -10.61 13.89
C ALA A 23 -7.16 -10.81 15.38
N GLY A 24 -6.90 -9.81 16.23
CA GLY A 24 -7.20 -9.87 17.66
C GLY A 24 -8.70 -10.03 17.95
N LEU A 25 -9.55 -9.29 17.25
CA LEU A 25 -11.01 -9.40 17.35
C LEU A 25 -11.50 -10.78 16.89
N TRP A 26 -10.94 -11.32 15.80
CA TRP A 26 -11.26 -12.66 15.35
C TRP A 26 -10.85 -13.74 16.37
N VAL A 27 -9.63 -13.66 16.94
CA VAL A 27 -9.20 -14.56 18.01
C VAL A 27 -10.15 -14.45 19.21
N THR A 28 -10.53 -13.24 19.60
CA THR A 28 -11.46 -12.99 20.71
C THR A 28 -12.83 -13.61 20.46
N SER A 29 -13.33 -13.54 19.21
CA SER A 29 -14.56 -14.24 18.80
C SER A 29 -14.49 -15.73 19.10
N VAL A 30 -13.37 -16.38 18.73
CA VAL A 30 -13.17 -17.83 18.91
C VAL A 30 -13.00 -18.20 20.38
N VAL A 31 -12.21 -17.42 21.13
CA VAL A 31 -11.90 -17.72 22.54
C VAL A 31 -13.09 -17.48 23.46
N LEU A 32 -13.91 -16.46 23.19
CA LEU A 32 -15.08 -16.12 24.02
C LEU A 32 -16.37 -16.79 23.55
N ALA A 33 -16.40 -17.36 22.33
CA ALA A 33 -17.56 -18.13 21.85
C ALA A 33 -18.04 -19.24 22.81
N PRO A 34 -17.19 -19.98 23.55
CA PRO A 34 -17.64 -21.00 24.49
C PRO A 34 -18.40 -20.46 25.70
N ALA A 35 -18.18 -19.19 26.08
CA ALA A 35 -18.78 -18.59 27.27
C ALA A 35 -20.20 -18.07 27.01
N ASP A 36 -20.42 -17.40 25.88
CA ASP A 36 -21.68 -16.68 25.57
C ASP A 36 -22.28 -17.06 24.20
N GLY A 37 -21.72 -18.07 23.54
CA GLY A 37 -22.26 -18.65 22.32
C GLY A 37 -22.22 -17.73 21.09
N ARG A 38 -23.15 -17.97 20.16
CA ARG A 38 -23.18 -17.39 18.80
C ARG A 38 -23.29 -15.86 18.76
N ASN A 39 -23.91 -15.24 19.75
CA ASN A 39 -24.10 -13.78 19.79
C ASN A 39 -22.77 -13.04 20.01
N VAL A 40 -21.95 -13.52 20.96
CA VAL A 40 -20.63 -12.95 21.23
C VAL A 40 -19.66 -13.20 20.08
N ALA A 41 -19.67 -14.40 19.51
CA ALA A 41 -18.88 -14.71 18.33
C ALA A 41 -19.21 -13.76 17.16
N GLY A 42 -20.50 -13.52 16.91
CA GLY A 42 -21.00 -12.62 15.87
C GLY A 42 -20.61 -11.16 16.08
N LEU A 43 -20.63 -10.67 17.33
CA LEU A 43 -20.24 -9.30 17.67
C LEU A 43 -18.77 -9.04 17.30
N PHE A 44 -17.87 -9.91 17.75
CA PHE A 44 -16.43 -9.76 17.50
C PHE A 44 -16.07 -9.95 16.02
N VAL A 45 -16.75 -10.86 15.31
CA VAL A 45 -16.60 -10.99 13.85
C VAL A 45 -17.10 -9.73 13.13
N GLY A 46 -18.20 -9.13 13.59
CA GLY A 46 -18.70 -7.86 13.06
C GLY A 46 -17.67 -6.74 13.18
N TRP A 47 -17.07 -6.58 14.37
CA TRP A 47 -15.99 -5.60 14.57
C TRP A 47 -14.74 -5.90 13.73
N ALA A 48 -14.35 -7.17 13.61
CA ALA A 48 -13.24 -7.57 12.76
C ALA A 48 -13.49 -7.19 11.28
N MET A 49 -14.73 -7.35 10.80
CA MET A 49 -15.11 -6.92 9.45
C MET A 49 -14.94 -5.41 9.25
N PHE A 50 -15.37 -4.58 10.21
CA PHE A 50 -15.18 -3.13 10.15
C PHE A 50 -13.69 -2.75 10.12
N ALA A 51 -12.85 -3.44 10.91
CA ALA A 51 -11.40 -3.22 10.89
C ALA A 51 -10.78 -3.58 9.53
N VAL A 52 -11.21 -4.68 8.90
CA VAL A 52 -10.79 -5.05 7.53
C VAL A 52 -11.22 -4.00 6.51
N LEU A 53 -12.47 -3.54 6.57
CA LEU A 53 -12.96 -2.49 5.66
C LEU A 53 -12.16 -1.19 5.82
N ALA A 54 -11.83 -0.80 7.05
CA ALA A 54 -10.97 0.35 7.32
C ALA A 54 -9.57 0.16 6.71
N ALA A 55 -8.96 -1.02 6.89
CA ALA A 55 -7.66 -1.34 6.29
C ALA A 55 -7.68 -1.22 4.76
N ILE A 56 -8.73 -1.73 4.11
CA ILE A 56 -8.92 -1.62 2.65
C ILE A 56 -9.02 -0.15 2.23
N ALA A 57 -9.84 0.65 2.92
CA ALA A 57 -9.99 2.08 2.61
C ALA A 57 -8.67 2.84 2.73
N VAL A 58 -7.88 2.59 3.78
CA VAL A 58 -6.56 3.21 3.94
C VAL A 58 -5.60 2.74 2.86
N GLY A 59 -5.60 1.46 2.50
CA GLY A 59 -4.80 0.93 1.38
C GLY A 59 -5.15 1.58 0.04
N ILE A 60 -6.44 1.84 -0.22
CA ILE A 60 -6.90 2.57 -1.40
C ILE A 60 -6.36 4.02 -1.39
N VAL A 61 -6.41 4.70 -0.24
CA VAL A 61 -5.84 6.05 -0.11
C VAL A 61 -4.34 6.04 -0.38
N ASP A 62 -3.59 5.07 0.16
CA ASP A 62 -2.16 4.92 -0.13
C ASP A 62 -1.90 4.73 -1.63
N PHE A 63 -2.73 3.91 -2.29
CA PHE A 63 -2.64 3.69 -3.74
C PHE A 63 -2.87 4.95 -4.57
N PHE A 64 -3.81 5.81 -4.19
CA PHE A 64 -4.05 7.08 -4.89
C PHE A 64 -3.02 8.16 -4.58
N VAL A 65 -2.47 8.17 -3.36
CA VAL A 65 -1.41 9.11 -2.99
C VAL A 65 -0.07 8.71 -3.60
N ARG A 66 0.12 7.42 -3.94
CA ARG A 66 1.25 6.99 -4.77
C ARG A 66 1.18 7.69 -6.13
N PRO A 67 2.21 8.44 -6.51
CA PRO A 67 2.38 8.78 -7.92
C PRO A 67 2.44 7.46 -8.69
N LEU A 68 1.88 7.40 -9.91
CA LEU A 68 2.13 6.33 -10.89
C LEU A 68 3.60 6.31 -11.37
N GLY A 69 4.56 6.61 -10.48
CA GLY A 69 5.99 6.84 -10.68
C GLY A 69 6.78 5.60 -11.12
N GLY A 70 6.11 4.59 -11.69
CA GLY A 70 6.75 3.61 -12.56
C GLY A 70 7.16 4.19 -13.91
N ARG A 71 6.74 5.42 -14.27
CA ARG A 71 7.13 6.06 -15.52
C ARG A 71 8.44 6.86 -15.47
N SER A 72 9.05 7.09 -14.29
CA SER A 72 10.33 7.81 -14.23
C SER A 72 11.50 6.94 -14.65
N GLY A 73 11.49 5.65 -14.30
CA GLY A 73 12.50 4.69 -14.75
C GLY A 73 12.44 4.46 -16.27
N ASP A 74 11.24 4.23 -16.82
CA ASP A 74 11.08 4.09 -18.27
C ASP A 74 11.37 5.41 -19.01
N ALA A 75 10.98 6.57 -18.45
CA ALA A 75 11.29 7.86 -19.07
C ALA A 75 12.79 8.18 -19.02
N GLU A 76 13.50 7.86 -17.94
CA GLU A 76 14.96 8.00 -17.87
C GLU A 76 15.67 7.01 -18.79
N VAL A 77 15.19 5.78 -18.92
CA VAL A 77 15.74 4.79 -19.87
C VAL A 77 15.48 5.19 -21.32
N ILE A 78 14.28 5.71 -21.63
CA ILE A 78 13.96 6.23 -22.96
C ILE A 78 14.80 7.48 -23.24
N ALA A 79 14.91 8.41 -22.30
CA ALA A 79 15.74 9.62 -22.44
C ALA A 79 17.23 9.26 -22.61
N ALA A 80 17.76 8.32 -21.83
CA ALA A 80 19.13 7.84 -21.96
C ALA A 80 19.36 7.12 -23.30
N ALA A 81 18.38 6.34 -23.78
CA ALA A 81 18.44 5.71 -25.10
C ALA A 81 18.40 6.76 -26.23
N GLU A 82 17.64 7.84 -26.08
CA GLU A 82 17.56 8.94 -27.05
C GLU A 82 18.83 9.80 -27.07
N GLU A 83 19.43 10.05 -25.90
CA GLU A 83 20.71 10.73 -25.76
C GLU A 83 21.85 9.92 -26.41
N ALA A 84 21.88 8.61 -26.18
CA ALA A 84 22.83 7.71 -26.85
C ALA A 84 22.63 7.69 -28.38
N ARG A 85 21.37 7.75 -28.85
CA ARG A 85 21.03 7.78 -30.27
C ARG A 85 21.49 9.09 -30.94
N THR A 86 21.26 10.23 -30.29
CA THR A 86 21.64 11.56 -30.82
C THR A 86 23.15 11.83 -30.72
N GLY A 87 23.83 11.33 -29.69
CA GLY A 87 25.29 11.39 -29.57
C GLY A 87 26.02 10.58 -30.65
N SER A 88 25.49 9.41 -31.01
CA SER A 88 26.03 8.55 -32.08
C SER A 88 25.99 9.24 -33.46
N THR A 89 24.86 9.86 -33.81
CA THR A 89 24.70 10.58 -35.09
C THR A 89 25.62 11.79 -35.20
N ARG A 90 25.85 12.52 -34.09
CA ARG A 90 26.73 13.69 -34.04
C ARG A 90 28.21 13.31 -34.25
N THR A 91 28.60 12.12 -33.79
CA THR A 91 29.97 11.57 -33.96
C THR A 91 30.20 11.03 -35.38
N GLN A 92 29.16 10.51 -36.03
CA GLN A 92 29.23 10.04 -37.43
C GLN A 92 29.31 11.17 -38.45
N ALA A 93 28.62 12.29 -38.21
CA ALA A 93 28.63 13.46 -39.11
C ALA A 93 29.96 14.23 -39.13
N GLN A 94 30.89 13.91 -38.21
CA GLN A 94 32.18 14.59 -38.03
C GLN A 94 33.38 13.79 -38.57
N ARG A 95 33.16 12.61 -39.17
CA ARG A 95 34.15 11.86 -39.96
C ARG A 95 33.84 11.97 -41.43
#